data_AF-A0A927FBQ6-F1
#
_entry.id   AF-A0A927FBQ6-F1
#
_cell.length_a   1.000
_cell.length_b   1.000
_cell.length_c   1.000
_cell.angle_alpha   90.00
_cell.angle_beta   90.00
_cell.angle_gamma   90.00
#
_symmetry.space_group_name_H-M   'P 1'
#
loop_
_entity.id
_entity.type
_entity.pdbx_description
1 polymer ?
#
loop_
_entity_poly.entity_id
_entity_poly.type
_entity_poly.pdbx_seq_one_letter_code
_entity_poly.pdbx_strand_id
1 'polypeptide(L)' 'MKTRIEIQLNEDEWSMLNAAADSIQSSPEELARISLMQRCMVMSVDDEICDSTRGMVGHAFSLN' A
#
# COMPACT_ATOMS: atom_id res chain seq x y z
N MET A 1 4.32 -2.52 17.82
CA MET A 1 3.75 -3.60 16.98
C MET A 1 4.22 -3.36 15.55
N LYS A 2 4.77 -4.37 14.86
CA LYS A 2 4.96 -4.28 13.40
C LYS A 2 3.62 -4.65 12.76
N THR A 3 2.85 -3.64 12.38
CA THR A 3 1.57 -3.84 11.68
C THR A 3 1.88 -4.28 10.25
N ARG A 4 1.36 -5.43 9.82
CA ARG A 4 1.52 -5.96 8.47
C ARG A 4 0.16 -5.91 7.79
N ILE A 5 0.08 -5.27 6.62
CA ILE A 5 -1.11 -5.32 5.77
C ILE A 5 -0.87 -6.40 4.72
N GLU A 6 -1.78 -7.38 4.65
CA GLU A 6 -1.79 -8.41 3.62
C GLU A 6 -2.96 -8.16 2.68
N ILE A 7 -2.67 -7.91 1.41
CA ILE A 7 -3.66 -7.69 0.35
C ILE A 7 -3.56 -8.88 -0.61
N GLN A 8 -4.64 -9.64 -0.75
CA GLN A 8 -4.71 -10.73 -1.72
C GLN A 8 -5.09 -10.13 -3.07
N LEU A 9 -4.19 -10.26 -4.04
CA LEU A 9 -4.42 -9.84 -5.42
C LEU A 9 -4.51 -11.08 -6.31
N ASN A 10 -5.42 -11.06 -7.27
CA ASN A 10 -5.42 -12.06 -8.34
C ASN A 10 -4.31 -11.76 -9.38
N GLU A 11 -4.13 -12.67 -10.33
CA GLU A 11 -3.05 -12.58 -11.33
C GLU A 11 -3.14 -11.31 -12.19
N ASP A 12 -4.35 -10.91 -12.59
CA ASP A 12 -4.57 -9.71 -13.41
C ASP A 12 -4.28 -8.44 -12.61
N GLU A 13 -4.75 -8.37 -11.37
CA GLU A 13 -4.49 -7.26 -10.44
C GLU A 13 -3.00 -7.10 -10.15
N TRP A 14 -2.30 -8.22 -9.92
CA TRP A 14 -0.85 -8.23 -9.72
C TRP A 14 -0.11 -7.77 -10.97
N SER A 15 -0.50 -8.25 -12.16
CA SER A 15 0.09 -7.87 -13.44
C SER A 15 -0.06 -6.37 -13.71
N MET A 16 -1.24 -5.81 -13.45
CA MET A 16 -1.49 -4.36 -13.58
C MET A 16 -0.65 -3.54 -12.62
N LEU A 17 -0.56 -3.95 -11.35
CA LEU A 17 0.28 -3.27 -10.36
C LEU A 17 1.75 -3.29 -10.76
N ASN A 18 2.24 -4.43 -11.23
CA ASN A 18 3.63 -4.59 -11.64
C ASN A 18 3.96 -3.71 -12.87
N ALA A 19 3.11 -3.71 -13.88
CA ALA A 19 3.29 -2.85 -15.06
C ALA A 19 3.27 -1.35 -14.70
N ALA A 20 2.39 -0.95 -13.79
CA ALA A 20 2.33 0.43 -13.30
C ALA A 20 3.60 0.81 -12.52
N ALA A 21 4.11 -0.08 -11.67
CA ALA A 21 5.33 0.13 -10.92
C ALA A 21 6.57 0.26 -11.83
N ASP A 22 6.68 -0.60 -12.85
CA ASP A 22 7.73 -0.53 -13.86
C ASP A 22 7.73 0.82 -14.60
N SER A 23 6.54 1.34 -14.94
CA SER A 23 6.40 2.60 -15.67
C SER A 23 6.96 3.83 -14.93
N ILE A 24 7.00 3.76 -13.59
CA ILE A 24 7.50 4.83 -12.72
C ILE A 24 8.84 4.48 -12.05
N GLN A 25 9.47 3.37 -12.47
CA GLN A 25 10.73 2.87 -11.90
C GLN A 25 10.65 2.67 -10.37
N SER A 26 9.54 2.10 -9.90
CA SER A 26 9.31 1.78 -8.49
C SER A 26 9.03 0.28 -8.31
N SER A 27 9.04 -0.18 -7.06
CA SER A 27 8.57 -1.55 -6.75
C SER A 27 7.04 -1.60 -6.65
N PRO A 28 6.40 -2.73 -6.99
CA PRO A 28 4.97 -2.95 -6.79
C PRO A 28 4.53 -2.66 -5.34
N GLU A 29 5.32 -3.07 -4.36
CA GLU A 29 5.06 -2.85 -2.94
C GLU A 29 5.10 -1.38 -2.56
N GLU A 30 6.06 -0.62 -3.09
CA GLU A 30 6.18 0.80 -2.80
C GLU A 30 5.06 1.60 -3.48
N LEU A 31 4.71 1.27 -4.72
CA LEU A 31 3.56 1.85 -5.41
C LEU A 31 2.25 1.53 -4.66
N ALA A 32 2.04 0.28 -4.24
CA ALA A 32 0.88 -0.12 -3.46
C ALA A 32 0.79 0.66 -2.15
N ARG A 33 1.92 0.80 -1.42
CA ARG A 33 2.00 1.56 -0.17
C ARG A 33 1.60 3.02 -0.37
N ILE A 34 2.18 3.70 -1.36
CA ILE A 34 1.91 5.12 -1.63
C ILE A 34 0.44 5.30 -2.03
N SER A 35 -0.07 4.45 -2.91
CA SER A 35 -1.45 4.52 -3.40
C SER A 35 -2.46 4.29 -2.27
N LEU A 36 -2.19 3.31 -1.39
CA LEU A 36 -3.01 3.02 -0.22
C LEU A 36 -2.99 4.20 0.76
N MET A 37 -1.81 4.76 1.05
CA MET A 37 -1.69 5.96 1.89
C MET A 37 -2.47 7.14 1.32
N GLN A 38 -2.35 7.40 0.01
CA GLN A 38 -3.10 8.47 -0.66
C GLN A 38 -4.62 8.23 -0.56
N ARG A 39 -5.09 7.02 -0.86
CA ARG A 39 -6.51 6.66 -0.76
C ARG A 39 -7.04 6.85 0.65
N CYS A 40 -6.34 6.34 1.65
CA CYS A 40 -6.80 6.34 3.04
C CYS A 40 -6.69 7.70 3.73
N MET A 41 -5.75 8.56 3.32
CA MET A 41 -5.56 9.90 3.87
C MET A 41 -6.37 10.97 3.14
N VAL A 42 -6.48 10.89 1.81
CA VAL A 42 -7.11 11.94 0.99
C VAL A 42 -8.58 11.66 0.77
N MET A 43 -8.96 10.41 0.50
CA MET A 43 -10.36 10.06 0.20
C MET A 43 -11.19 9.71 1.44
N SER A 44 -10.57 9.68 2.63
CA SER A 44 -11.23 9.38 3.90
C SER A 44 -12.13 8.14 3.84
N VAL A 45 -11.68 7.10 3.14
CA VAL A 45 -12.39 5.82 3.09
C VAL A 45 -12.26 5.17 4.47
N ASP A 46 -13.39 4.86 5.09
CA ASP A 46 -13.42 4.15 6.37
C ASP A 46 -13.61 2.65 6.12
N ASP A 47 -12.47 1.97 5.97
CA ASP A 47 -12.36 0.52 5.94
C ASP A 47 -11.19 0.08 6.84
N GLU A 48 -11.18 -1.20 7.25
CA GLU A 48 -10.18 -1.76 8.19
C GLU A 48 -8.73 -1.59 7.68
N ILE A 49 -8.57 -1.58 6.35
CA ILE A 49 -7.28 -1.38 5.68
C ILE A 49 -6.82 0.06 5.85
N CYS A 50 -7.72 1.03 5.70
CA CYS A 50 -7.43 2.43 5.88
C CYS A 50 -7.17 2.83 7.32
N ASP A 51 -7.90 2.25 8.29
CA ASP A 51 -7.58 2.45 9.70
C ASP A 51 -6.21 1.88 10.07
N SER A 52 -5.89 0.68 9.58
CA SER A 52 -4.56 0.09 9.74
C SER A 52 -3.47 0.93 9.07
N THR A 53 -3.74 1.48 7.89
CA THR A 53 -2.80 2.32 7.12
C THR A 53 -2.54 3.65 7.82
N ARG A 54 -3.58 4.32 8.34
CA ARG A 54 -3.47 5.54 9.13
C ARG A 54 -2.66 5.31 10.40
N GLY A 55 -2.86 4.16 11.06
CA GLY A 55 -2.08 3.75 12.23
C GLY A 55 -0.58 3.52 11.96
N MET A 56 -0.16 3.43 10.69
CA MET A 56 1.26 3.32 10.30
C MET A 56 1.91 4.69 10.00
N VAL A 57 1.13 5.76 9.87
CA VAL A 57 1.66 7.11 9.66
C VAL A 57 2.36 7.57 10.95
N GLY A 58 3.68 7.74 10.88
CA GLY A 58 4.52 8.15 12.02
C GLY A 58 5.35 7.03 12.68
N HIS A 59 5.15 5.77 12.28
CA HIS A 59 6.06 4.70 12.66
C HIS A 59 7.14 4.53 11.58
N ALA A 60 8.41 4.79 11.94
CA ALA A 60 9.54 4.49 11.06
C ALA A 60 9.66 2.96 10.92
N PHE A 61 9.52 2.44 9.71
CA PHE A 61 9.66 1.02 9.43
C PHE A 61 11.09 0.69 8.99
N SER A 62 11.79 -0.08 9.82
CA SER A 62 13.05 -0.74 9.46
C SER A 62 12.72 -2.07 8.78
N LEU A 63 13.11 -2.17 7.51
CA LEU A 63 13.19 -3.42 6.76
C LEU A 63 14.50 -4.12 7.18
N ASN A 64 14.37 -5.35 7.67
CA ASN A 64 15.46 -6.33 7.71
C ASN A 64 15.29 -7.22 6.50
#